data_AF-A0A8H7VTR7-F1
#
_entry.id   AF-A0A8H7VTR7-F1
#
_cell.length_a   1.000
_cell.length_b   1.000
_cell.length_c   1.000
_cell.angle_alpha   90.00
_cell.angle_beta   90.00
_cell.angle_gamma   90.00
#
_symmetry.space_group_name_H-M   'P 1'
#
loop_
_entity.id
_entity.type
_entity.pdbx_description
1 polymer ?
#
loop_
_entity_poly.entity_id
_entity_poly.type
_entity_poly.pdbx_seq_one_letter_code
_entity_poly.pdbx_strand_id
1 'polypeptide(L)'
;MHETNSIISKVSIGLRRALLEINTEAEGIYIYIYKIRNKEYESYLSCKSGDDDYTIENRIQNLGGLKNLKSLSIQSNRLTKIEGLEELENLEEIYMSHNAIEKIEGFEHNLKLNTIDIANNLVSRIENLSHLPKLEEFWANNNQFDNDCYDQLEKELGTISTLETVYLEGNPMQLKNRATYRNKIKLALPNIKQIDATPVK
;
A
#
# COMPACT_ATOMS: atom_id res chain seq x y z
N MET A 1 -20.36 29.79 4.66
CA MET A 1 -19.39 30.08 5.73
C MET A 1 -19.40 28.92 6.71
N HIS A 2 -18.56 27.92 6.48
CA HIS A 2 -18.09 27.00 7.51
C HIS A 2 -16.58 26.96 7.31
N GLU A 3 -15.87 27.69 8.15
CA GLU A 3 -14.42 27.62 8.27
C GLU A 3 -14.09 26.28 8.90
N THR A 4 -13.66 25.31 8.09
CA THR A 4 -12.87 24.19 8.61
C THR A 4 -11.50 24.75 8.94
N ASN A 5 -11.25 24.96 10.23
CA ASN A 5 -9.93 25.22 10.78
C ASN A 5 -9.02 24.04 10.41
N SER A 6 -8.34 24.14 9.26
CA SER A 6 -7.20 23.31 8.92
C SER A 6 -6.07 23.68 9.88
N ILE A 7 -6.00 22.96 11.00
CA ILE A 7 -4.83 22.99 11.86
C ILE A 7 -3.78 22.17 11.12
N ILE A 8 -3.00 22.83 10.26
CA ILE A 8 -1.78 22.27 9.68
C ILE A 8 -0.82 22.03 10.85
N SER A 9 -0.87 20.85 11.46
CA SER A 9 0.14 20.42 12.41
C SER A 9 1.39 20.07 11.62
N LYS A 10 2.36 21.01 11.57
CA LYS A 10 3.71 20.70 11.12
C LYS A 10 4.32 19.71 12.10
N VAL A 11 4.17 18.42 11.82
CA VAL A 11 4.93 17.38 12.51
C VAL A 11 6.37 17.46 12.02
N SER A 12 7.15 18.32 12.70
CA SER A 12 8.56 18.52 12.43
C SER A 12 9.38 17.45 13.16
N ILE A 13 9.32 16.21 12.69
CA ILE A 13 10.21 15.14 13.18
C ILE A 13 11.53 15.28 12.43
N GLY A 14 12.51 15.96 13.03
CA GLY A 14 13.91 15.89 12.59
C GLY A 14 14.22 16.24 11.11
N LEU A 15 13.33 16.97 10.43
CA LEU A 15 13.46 17.36 9.01
C LEU A 15 14.50 18.47 8.79
N ARG A 16 15.78 18.20 9.07
CA ARG A 16 16.85 19.19 8.84
C ARG A 16 17.57 19.10 7.50
N ARG A 17 17.12 18.26 6.52
CA ARG A 17 17.63 18.35 5.14
C ARG A 17 16.98 17.51 4.02
N ALA A 18 15.79 16.94 4.19
CA ALA A 18 15.12 16.25 3.08
C ALA A 18 13.80 16.93 2.69
N LEU A 19 13.70 17.22 1.40
CA LEU A 19 12.77 18.13 0.75
C LEU A 19 11.37 17.53 0.50
N LEU A 20 10.69 17.13 1.57
CA LEU A 20 9.31 16.68 1.53
C LEU A 20 8.44 17.67 2.31
N GLU A 21 7.60 18.43 1.61
CA GLU A 21 6.40 18.99 2.25
C GLU A 21 5.41 17.85 2.40
N ILE A 22 5.56 17.06 3.47
CA ILE A 22 4.52 16.14 3.88
C ILE A 22 3.43 17.01 4.50
N ASN A 23 2.37 17.31 3.73
CA ASN A 23 1.12 17.77 4.32
C ASN A 23 0.55 16.59 5.10
N THR A 24 0.98 16.43 6.35
CA THR A 24 0.46 15.44 7.27
C THR A 24 -0.69 16.05 8.05
N GLU A 25 -1.84 15.40 8.05
CA GLU A 25 -2.72 15.45 9.22
C GLU A 25 -2.26 14.32 10.13
N ALA A 26 -1.70 14.69 11.29
CA ALA A 26 -1.31 13.74 12.31
C ALA A 26 -2.25 13.87 13.50
N GLU A 27 -3.13 12.88 13.65
CA GLU A 27 -3.94 12.70 14.85
C GLU A 27 -3.34 11.54 15.66
N GLY A 28 -2.32 11.83 16.47
CA GLY A 28 -1.67 10.80 17.28
C GLY A 28 -0.76 9.85 16.49
N ILE A 29 -1.20 8.61 16.27
CA ILE A 29 -0.41 7.49 15.69
C ILE A 29 -0.79 7.17 14.23
N TYR A 30 -1.51 8.08 13.57
CA TYR A 30 -1.99 7.97 12.19
C TYR A 30 -1.34 9.06 11.32
N ILE A 31 -0.90 8.72 10.11
CA ILE A 31 -0.34 9.66 9.13
C ILE A 31 -0.98 9.50 7.76
N TYR A 32 -1.38 10.63 7.18
CA TYR A 32 -1.84 10.75 5.80
C TYR A 32 -0.84 11.55 4.96
N ILE A 33 -0.38 10.99 3.85
CA ILE A 33 0.53 11.61 2.88
C ILE A 33 -0.23 11.84 1.58
N TYR A 34 -0.83 13.03 1.45
CA TYR A 34 -1.66 13.37 0.29
C TYR A 34 -0.86 13.66 -0.99
N LYS A 35 0.43 14.00 -0.86
CA LYS A 35 1.30 14.24 -2.02
C LYS A 35 2.78 14.16 -1.66
N ILE A 36 3.50 13.26 -2.29
CA ILE A 36 4.97 13.23 -2.28
C ILE A 36 5.44 14.26 -3.32
N ARG A 37 6.12 15.33 -2.86
CA ARG A 37 6.78 16.32 -3.73
C ARG A 37 8.27 16.35 -3.45
N ASN A 38 9.07 16.36 -4.50
CA ASN A 38 10.50 16.67 -4.40
C ASN A 38 10.71 18.17 -4.63
N LYS A 39 10.92 18.96 -3.57
CA LYS A 39 11.07 20.42 -3.67
C LYS A 39 12.39 20.88 -4.29
N GLU A 40 13.42 20.03 -4.36
CA GLU A 40 14.72 20.42 -4.92
C GLU A 40 14.65 20.64 -6.44
N TYR A 41 13.60 20.11 -7.08
CA TYR A 41 13.44 20.11 -8.53
C TYR A 41 12.54 21.21 -9.10
N GLU A 42 11.57 21.75 -8.34
CA GLU A 42 10.72 22.85 -8.86
C GLU A 42 11.51 24.16 -9.06
N SER A 43 12.52 24.42 -8.22
CA SER A 43 13.46 25.53 -8.45
C SER A 43 14.39 25.24 -9.65
N TYR A 44 14.75 23.98 -9.87
CA TYR A 44 15.66 23.55 -10.94
C TYR A 44 14.99 23.55 -12.34
N LEU A 45 13.72 23.13 -12.43
CA LEU A 45 12.91 23.16 -13.66
C LEU A 45 12.55 24.58 -14.12
N SER A 46 12.57 25.57 -13.23
CA SER A 46 12.45 26.98 -13.64
C SER A 46 13.69 27.51 -14.39
N CYS A 47 14.81 26.78 -14.35
CA CYS A 47 16.12 27.29 -14.77
C CYS A 47 16.78 26.55 -15.95
N LYS A 48 16.29 25.40 -16.44
CA LYS A 48 16.92 24.70 -17.58
C LYS A 48 15.93 23.96 -18.49
N SER A 49 15.98 24.30 -19.78
CA SER A 49 15.50 23.49 -20.89
C SER A 49 16.65 22.59 -21.39
N GLY A 50 16.58 21.27 -21.20
CA GLY A 50 17.54 20.35 -21.82
C GLY A 50 17.51 18.94 -21.24
N ASP A 51 17.05 17.99 -22.05
CA ASP A 51 17.59 16.66 -22.39
C ASP A 51 18.36 15.79 -21.37
N ASP A 52 18.15 15.94 -20.06
CA ASP A 52 18.62 14.97 -19.07
C ASP A 52 17.44 14.11 -18.56
N ASP A 53 17.54 12.78 -18.75
CA ASP A 53 16.61 11.75 -18.28
C ASP A 53 16.70 11.59 -16.74
N TYR A 54 16.18 12.59 -16.02
CA TYR A 54 16.05 12.53 -14.57
C TYR A 54 14.73 11.89 -14.18
N THR A 55 14.73 10.57 -13.95
CA THR A 55 13.59 9.86 -13.37
C THR A 55 13.35 10.36 -11.95
N ILE A 56 12.28 11.14 -11.75
CA ILE A 56 11.83 11.56 -10.43
C ILE A 56 11.27 10.33 -9.71
N GLU A 57 12.08 9.70 -8.87
CA GLU A 57 11.65 8.56 -8.06
C GLU A 57 10.80 9.06 -6.88
N ASN A 58 9.49 8.79 -6.92
CA ASN A 58 8.61 9.02 -5.79
C ASN A 58 8.78 7.85 -4.83
N ARG A 59 9.58 8.07 -3.78
CA ARG A 59 9.95 7.06 -2.78
C ARG A 59 9.47 7.46 -1.39
N ILE A 60 9.23 6.46 -0.56
CA ILE A 60 8.95 6.64 0.87
C ILE A 60 10.30 6.82 1.57
N GLN A 61 10.48 7.93 2.28
CA GLN A 61 11.72 8.21 3.00
C GLN A 61 11.46 9.09 4.24
N ASN A 62 12.39 9.07 5.18
CA ASN A 62 12.36 9.83 6.43
C ASN A 62 11.23 9.44 7.41
N LEU A 63 10.82 8.16 7.42
CA LEU A 63 9.83 7.67 8.37
C LEU A 63 10.43 7.04 9.65
N GLY A 64 11.76 6.87 9.74
CA GLY A 64 12.41 6.12 10.84
C GLY A 64 12.16 6.63 12.26
N GLY A 65 11.87 7.93 12.41
CA GLY A 65 11.51 8.51 13.71
C GLY A 65 10.12 8.10 14.23
N LEU A 66 9.26 7.52 13.39
CA LEU A 66 7.84 7.29 13.64
C LEU A 66 7.57 5.93 14.28
N LYS A 67 8.33 5.58 15.33
CA LYS A 67 8.27 4.25 15.95
C LYS A 67 6.90 3.85 16.50
N ASN A 68 6.03 4.81 16.79
CA ASN A 68 4.68 4.55 17.31
C ASN A 68 3.59 4.57 16.24
N LEU A 69 3.96 4.75 14.96
CA LEU A 69 2.99 4.81 13.87
C LEU A 69 2.27 3.48 13.74
N LYS A 70 0.94 3.55 13.66
CA LYS A 70 0.08 2.38 13.50
C LYS A 70 -0.62 2.34 12.16
N SER A 71 -0.90 3.49 11.56
CA SER A 71 -1.60 3.54 10.28
C SER A 71 -0.93 4.56 9.37
N LEU A 72 -0.65 4.14 8.14
CA LEU A 72 0.04 4.94 7.13
C LEU A 72 -0.77 4.94 5.84
N SER A 73 -1.27 6.11 5.45
CA SER A 73 -1.94 6.31 4.16
C SER A 73 -1.06 7.13 3.23
N ILE A 74 -0.74 6.57 2.07
CA ILE A 74 0.05 7.18 0.97
C ILE A 74 -0.65 6.92 -0.37
N GLN A 75 -1.98 6.97 -0.35
CA GLN A 75 -2.79 6.76 -1.54
C GLN A 75 -2.61 7.89 -2.57
N SER A 76 -2.91 7.61 -3.85
CA SER A 76 -2.93 8.61 -4.93
C SER A 76 -1.60 9.34 -5.15
N ASN A 77 -0.50 8.60 -5.07
CA ASN A 77 0.84 9.09 -5.37
C ASN A 77 1.38 8.42 -6.66
N ARG A 78 2.69 8.37 -6.82
CA ARG A 78 3.37 7.78 -7.98
C ARG A 78 4.45 6.79 -7.54
N LEU A 79 4.21 6.11 -6.42
CA LEU A 79 5.12 5.09 -5.90
C LEU A 79 5.19 3.93 -6.88
N THR A 80 6.38 3.44 -7.17
CA THR A 80 6.60 2.23 -7.98
C THR A 80 7.06 1.04 -7.14
N LYS A 81 7.49 1.30 -5.90
CA LYS A 81 8.03 0.32 -4.96
C LYS A 81 7.51 0.56 -3.55
N ILE A 82 7.50 -0.52 -2.77
CA ILE A 82 7.26 -0.49 -1.33
C ILE A 82 8.62 -0.58 -0.65
N GLU A 83 9.06 0.52 -0.03
CA GLU A 83 10.36 0.63 0.64
C GLU A 83 10.27 1.66 1.77
N GLY A 84 11.26 1.72 2.67
CA GLY A 84 11.31 2.76 3.70
C GLY A 84 10.33 2.54 4.87
N LEU A 85 9.87 1.30 5.05
CA LEU A 85 8.95 0.88 6.12
C LEU A 85 9.64 0.10 7.25
N GLU A 86 10.95 -0.12 7.14
CA GLU A 86 11.73 -1.07 7.97
C GLU A 86 11.71 -0.70 9.45
N GLU A 87 11.67 0.60 9.77
CA GLU A 87 11.65 1.11 11.14
C GLU A 87 10.23 1.25 11.73
N LEU A 88 9.18 0.94 10.96
CA LEU A 88 7.77 1.07 11.36
C LEU A 88 7.22 -0.24 11.97
N GLU A 89 7.91 -0.78 12.96
CA GLU A 89 7.59 -2.07 13.60
C GLU A 89 6.19 -2.14 14.27
N ASN A 90 5.58 -0.98 14.53
CA ASN A 90 4.25 -0.87 15.13
C ASN A 90 3.12 -0.66 14.10
N LEU A 91 3.44 -0.68 12.80
CA LEU A 91 2.46 -0.48 11.75
C LEU A 91 1.45 -1.63 11.71
N GLU A 92 0.18 -1.29 11.83
CA GLU A 92 -0.99 -2.17 11.81
C GLU A 92 -1.76 -2.03 10.49
N GLU A 93 -1.80 -0.84 9.89
CA GLU A 93 -2.55 -0.58 8.66
C GLU A 93 -1.70 0.21 7.65
N ILE A 94 -1.76 -0.19 6.37
CA ILE A 94 -1.12 0.56 5.29
C ILE A 94 -2.05 0.69 4.08
N TYR A 95 -2.19 1.92 3.60
CA TYR A 95 -3.03 2.26 2.46
C TYR A 95 -2.21 2.92 1.35
N MET A 96 -2.02 2.23 0.24
CA MET A 96 -1.19 2.64 -0.91
C MET A 96 -1.94 2.53 -2.25
N SER A 97 -3.26 2.58 -2.22
CA SER A 97 -4.05 2.53 -3.45
C SER A 97 -3.79 3.71 -4.38
N HIS A 98 -4.01 3.50 -5.68
CA HIS A 98 -3.76 4.49 -6.74
C HIS A 98 -2.30 4.95 -6.78
N ASN A 99 -1.39 3.99 -6.90
CA ASN A 99 0.03 4.21 -7.18
C ASN A 99 0.41 3.43 -8.46
N ALA A 100 1.70 3.22 -8.70
CA ALA A 100 2.24 2.42 -9.80
C ALA A 100 3.10 1.26 -9.28
N ILE A 101 2.76 0.70 -8.11
CA ILE A 101 3.54 -0.36 -7.45
C ILE A 101 3.47 -1.63 -8.29
N GLU A 102 4.62 -2.22 -8.58
CA GLU A 102 4.72 -3.41 -9.44
C GLU A 102 4.88 -4.72 -8.65
N LYS A 103 5.31 -4.62 -7.39
CA LYS A 103 5.68 -5.79 -6.58
C LYS A 103 5.34 -5.60 -5.11
N ILE A 104 4.92 -6.68 -4.47
CA ILE A 104 4.74 -6.76 -3.01
C ILE A 104 6.10 -7.11 -2.40
N GLU A 105 6.66 -6.17 -1.63
CA GLU A 105 7.96 -6.28 -0.94
C GLU A 105 8.01 -5.28 0.22
N GLY A 106 9.05 -5.33 1.06
CA GLY A 106 9.28 -4.27 2.05
C GLY A 106 8.43 -4.36 3.31
N PHE A 107 7.75 -5.49 3.55
CA PHE A 107 6.92 -5.75 4.74
C PHE A 107 7.60 -6.66 5.77
N GLU A 108 8.89 -6.94 5.65
CA GLU A 108 9.60 -7.95 6.46
C GLU A 108 9.64 -7.59 7.95
N HIS A 109 9.56 -6.30 8.28
CA HIS A 109 9.63 -5.80 9.67
C HIS A 109 8.28 -5.41 10.25
N ASN A 110 7.22 -5.33 9.44
CA ASN A 110 5.91 -4.83 9.84
C ASN A 110 4.97 -5.96 10.28
N LEU A 111 5.43 -6.81 11.20
CA LEU A 111 4.73 -8.05 11.64
C LEU A 111 3.39 -7.81 12.34
N LYS A 112 3.01 -6.54 12.58
CA LYS A 112 1.73 -6.15 13.16
C LYS A 112 0.68 -5.77 12.13
N LEU A 113 1.02 -5.74 10.84
CA LEU A 113 0.08 -5.44 9.77
C LEU A 113 -1.12 -6.38 9.82
N ASN A 114 -2.30 -5.79 9.95
CA ASN A 114 -3.61 -6.43 9.86
C ASN A 114 -4.35 -6.03 8.56
N THR A 115 -4.04 -4.85 8.00
CA THR A 115 -4.69 -4.34 6.79
C THR A 115 -3.67 -3.85 5.79
N ILE A 116 -3.73 -4.38 4.56
CA ILE A 116 -2.91 -3.93 3.43
C ILE A 116 -3.85 -3.56 2.27
N ASP A 117 -3.84 -2.28 1.90
CA ASP A 117 -4.48 -1.78 0.68
C ASP A 117 -3.45 -1.39 -0.37
N ILE A 118 -3.44 -2.15 -1.46
CA ILE A 118 -2.66 -1.90 -2.68
C ILE A 118 -3.57 -1.85 -3.92
N ALA A 119 -4.85 -1.52 -3.75
CA ALA A 119 -5.79 -1.46 -4.86
C ALA A 119 -5.38 -0.43 -5.93
N ASN A 120 -5.67 -0.69 -7.20
CA ASN A 120 -5.30 0.20 -8.31
C ASN A 120 -3.77 0.45 -8.38
N ASN A 121 -3.02 -0.64 -8.52
CA ASN A 121 -1.58 -0.66 -8.77
C ASN A 121 -1.28 -1.58 -9.97
N LEU A 122 0.00 -1.94 -10.18
CA LEU A 122 0.47 -2.74 -11.32
C LEU A 122 1.00 -4.11 -10.88
N VAL A 123 0.61 -4.59 -9.70
CA VAL A 123 1.15 -5.83 -9.12
C VAL A 123 0.65 -7.04 -9.89
N SER A 124 1.56 -7.89 -10.36
CA SER A 124 1.24 -9.09 -11.14
C SER A 124 1.40 -10.40 -10.38
N ARG A 125 1.97 -10.37 -9.17
CA ARG A 125 2.21 -11.56 -8.35
C ARG A 125 1.82 -11.34 -6.90
N ILE A 126 1.29 -12.39 -6.27
CA ILE A 126 1.03 -12.45 -4.84
C ILE A 126 2.25 -13.11 -4.20
N GLU A 127 3.03 -12.35 -3.43
CA GLU A 127 4.27 -12.80 -2.79
C GLU A 127 4.58 -11.95 -1.56
N ASN A 128 5.47 -12.44 -0.68
CA ASN A 128 5.92 -11.72 0.52
C ASN A 128 4.77 -11.33 1.47
N LEU A 129 3.82 -12.24 1.70
CA LEU A 129 2.72 -12.03 2.66
C LEU A 129 2.65 -13.13 3.72
N SER A 130 3.14 -14.34 3.43
CA SER A 130 3.04 -15.50 4.34
C SER A 130 3.69 -15.31 5.71
N HIS A 131 4.61 -14.35 5.85
CA HIS A 131 5.27 -14.02 7.12
C HIS A 131 4.49 -13.02 8.00
N LEU A 132 3.32 -12.55 7.58
CA LEU A 132 2.49 -11.58 8.31
C LEU A 132 1.43 -12.29 9.16
N PRO A 133 1.68 -12.58 10.45
CA PRO A 133 0.82 -13.47 11.24
C PRO A 133 -0.53 -12.83 11.64
N LYS A 134 -0.68 -11.52 11.45
CA LYS A 134 -1.86 -10.74 11.88
C LYS A 134 -2.71 -10.22 10.73
N LEU A 135 -2.37 -10.56 9.48
CA LEU A 135 -3.09 -10.03 8.32
C LEU A 135 -4.53 -10.55 8.32
N GLU A 136 -5.48 -9.62 8.39
CA GLU A 136 -6.93 -9.87 8.42
C GLU A 136 -7.58 -9.45 7.10
N GLU A 137 -7.09 -8.36 6.51
CA GLU A 137 -7.66 -7.68 5.35
C GLU A 137 -6.61 -7.44 4.26
N PHE A 138 -6.80 -8.04 3.08
CA PHE A 138 -5.94 -7.82 1.92
C PHE A 138 -6.73 -7.26 0.73
N TRP A 139 -6.50 -5.98 0.42
CA TRP A 139 -7.21 -5.27 -0.64
C TRP A 139 -6.28 -5.02 -1.83
N ALA A 140 -6.53 -5.74 -2.91
CA ALA A 140 -5.69 -5.70 -4.11
C ALA A 140 -6.51 -5.67 -5.39
N ASN A 141 -7.68 -5.03 -5.35
CA ASN A 141 -8.52 -4.78 -6.51
C ASN A 141 -7.75 -4.08 -7.62
N ASN A 142 -8.13 -4.29 -8.88
CA ASN A 142 -7.58 -3.59 -10.03
C ASN A 142 -6.04 -3.63 -10.07
N ASN A 143 -5.47 -4.82 -9.92
CA ASN A 143 -4.06 -5.11 -10.18
C ASN A 143 -3.95 -6.03 -11.43
N GLN A 144 -2.82 -6.70 -11.60
CA GLN A 144 -2.52 -7.55 -12.75
C GLN A 144 -2.52 -9.06 -12.43
N PHE A 145 -3.18 -9.49 -11.34
CA PHE A 145 -3.23 -10.91 -11.00
C PHE A 145 -4.01 -11.72 -12.04
N ASP A 146 -3.40 -12.76 -12.58
CA ASP A 146 -3.98 -13.61 -13.60
C ASP A 146 -4.21 -15.05 -13.11
N ASN A 147 -4.46 -15.96 -14.04
CA ASN A 147 -4.78 -17.35 -13.70
C ASN A 147 -3.64 -18.10 -13.03
N ASP A 148 -2.40 -17.64 -13.16
CA ASP A 148 -1.24 -18.31 -12.57
C ASP A 148 -1.01 -17.86 -11.11
N CYS A 149 -1.85 -16.95 -10.61
CA CYS A 149 -1.79 -16.44 -9.25
C CYS A 149 -2.60 -17.26 -8.23
N TYR A 150 -3.38 -18.27 -8.63
CA TYR A 150 -4.15 -19.08 -7.65
C TYR A 150 -3.24 -19.87 -6.69
N ASP A 151 -2.17 -20.47 -7.21
CA ASP A 151 -1.20 -21.21 -6.38
C ASP A 151 -0.44 -20.25 -5.43
N GLN A 152 -0.20 -19.03 -5.89
CA GLN A 152 0.42 -17.97 -5.09
C GLN A 152 -0.51 -17.51 -3.95
N LEU A 153 -1.81 -17.40 -4.24
CA LEU A 153 -2.83 -17.08 -3.23
C LEU A 153 -2.85 -18.12 -2.11
N GLU A 154 -2.88 -19.41 -2.45
CA GLU A 154 -2.82 -20.49 -1.46
C GLU A 154 -1.52 -20.45 -0.65
N LYS A 155 -0.37 -20.32 -1.32
CA LYS A 155 0.95 -20.33 -0.68
C LYS A 155 1.16 -19.15 0.26
N GLU A 156 0.72 -17.95 -0.13
CA GLU A 156 1.06 -16.71 0.58
C GLU A 156 0.00 -16.29 1.59
N LEU A 157 -1.27 -16.60 1.33
CA LEU A 157 -2.39 -16.19 2.17
C LEU A 157 -3.09 -17.38 2.84
N GLY A 158 -3.00 -18.60 2.29
CA GLY A 158 -3.71 -19.77 2.80
C GLY A 158 -3.25 -20.24 4.19
N THR A 159 -2.03 -19.91 4.60
CA THR A 159 -1.50 -20.24 5.94
C THR A 159 -1.82 -19.19 7.00
N ILE A 160 -2.36 -18.04 6.61
CA ILE A 160 -2.66 -16.93 7.53
C ILE A 160 -4.03 -17.17 8.16
N SER A 161 -4.05 -17.77 9.36
CA SER A 161 -5.29 -18.16 10.03
C SER A 161 -6.18 -16.98 10.44
N THR A 162 -5.63 -15.78 10.49
CA THR A 162 -6.31 -14.52 10.82
C THR A 162 -6.97 -13.87 9.61
N LEU A 163 -6.65 -14.29 8.38
CA LEU A 163 -7.17 -13.66 7.16
C LEU A 163 -8.68 -13.89 7.03
N GLU A 164 -9.43 -12.79 7.02
CA GLU A 164 -10.90 -12.82 6.97
C GLU A 164 -11.43 -12.39 5.60
N THR A 165 -10.76 -11.43 4.97
CA THR A 165 -11.27 -10.79 3.76
C THR A 165 -10.18 -10.58 2.71
N VAL A 166 -10.52 -10.91 1.46
CA VAL A 166 -9.72 -10.52 0.30
C VAL A 166 -10.58 -9.75 -0.70
N TYR A 167 -10.03 -8.69 -1.26
CA TYR A 167 -10.64 -7.95 -2.37
C TYR A 167 -9.72 -8.06 -3.60
N LEU A 168 -10.14 -8.84 -4.60
CA LEU A 168 -9.35 -9.18 -5.79
C LEU A 168 -10.11 -8.84 -7.09
N GLU A 169 -11.24 -8.15 -6.99
CA GLU A 169 -12.04 -7.68 -8.13
C GLU A 169 -11.23 -6.81 -9.09
N GLY A 170 -11.55 -6.87 -10.38
CA GLY A 170 -10.90 -6.10 -11.44
C GLY A 170 -9.56 -6.65 -11.91
N ASN A 171 -9.03 -7.70 -11.25
CA ASN A 171 -7.85 -8.40 -11.73
C ASN A 171 -8.16 -9.31 -12.93
N PRO A 172 -7.20 -9.56 -13.85
CA PRO A 172 -7.35 -10.49 -14.96
C PRO A 172 -7.91 -11.88 -14.57
N MET A 173 -7.54 -12.41 -13.40
CA MET A 173 -8.02 -13.69 -12.87
C MET A 173 -9.55 -13.70 -12.69
N GLN A 174 -10.14 -12.57 -12.29
CA GLN A 174 -11.58 -12.38 -12.17
C GLN A 174 -12.21 -12.11 -13.54
N LEU A 175 -11.67 -11.14 -14.28
CA LEU A 175 -12.26 -10.66 -15.54
C LEU A 175 -12.33 -11.75 -16.61
N LYS A 176 -11.30 -12.60 -16.69
CA LYS A 176 -11.21 -13.70 -17.67
C LYS A 176 -11.95 -14.98 -17.22
N ASN A 177 -12.32 -15.11 -15.94
CA ASN A 177 -12.83 -16.37 -15.38
C ASN A 177 -14.02 -16.16 -14.41
N ARG A 178 -14.92 -15.24 -14.73
CA ARG A 178 -16.03 -14.81 -13.84
C ARG A 178 -16.81 -15.97 -13.22
N ALA A 179 -17.06 -17.05 -13.97
CA ALA A 179 -17.85 -18.19 -13.52
C ALA A 179 -17.15 -19.05 -12.46
N THR A 180 -15.81 -19.14 -12.49
CA THR A 180 -15.04 -20.06 -11.62
C THR A 180 -14.20 -19.32 -10.58
N TYR A 181 -13.97 -18.03 -10.77
CA TYR A 181 -13.13 -17.17 -9.95
C TYR A 181 -13.37 -17.32 -8.44
N ARG A 182 -14.61 -17.16 -7.97
CA ARG A 182 -14.90 -17.27 -6.52
C ARG A 182 -14.65 -18.67 -5.98
N ASN A 183 -15.02 -19.72 -6.74
CA ASN A 183 -14.80 -21.10 -6.30
C ASN A 183 -13.31 -21.42 -6.19
N LYS A 184 -12.49 -20.91 -7.12
CA LYS A 184 -11.04 -21.09 -7.05
C LYS A 184 -10.43 -20.34 -5.86
N ILE A 185 -10.88 -19.12 -5.56
CA ILE A 185 -10.45 -18.42 -4.34
C ILE A 185 -10.84 -19.20 -3.09
N LYS A 186 -12.08 -19.70 -2.99
CA LYS A 186 -12.53 -20.52 -1.86
C LYS A 186 -11.69 -21.79 -1.67
N LEU A 187 -11.25 -22.42 -2.76
CA LEU A 187 -10.38 -23.60 -2.69
C LEU A 187 -8.98 -23.25 -2.18
N ALA A 188 -8.41 -22.13 -2.64
CA ALA A 188 -7.11 -21.64 -2.18
C ALA A 188 -7.14 -21.10 -0.74
N LEU A 189 -8.26 -20.49 -0.32
CA LEU A 189 -8.45 -19.84 0.97
C LEU A 189 -9.69 -20.40 1.69
N PRO A 190 -9.63 -21.62 2.24
CA PRO A 190 -10.80 -22.32 2.76
C PRO A 190 -11.46 -21.66 3.99
N ASN A 191 -10.71 -20.84 4.74
CA ASN A 191 -11.18 -20.18 5.96
C ASN A 191 -11.65 -18.73 5.73
N ILE A 192 -11.60 -18.22 4.49
CA ILE A 192 -11.92 -16.84 4.20
C ILE A 192 -13.42 -16.56 4.44
N LYS A 193 -13.73 -15.45 5.11
CA LYS A 193 -15.10 -15.05 5.43
C LYS A 193 -15.74 -14.21 4.34
N GLN A 194 -14.94 -13.44 3.61
CA GLN A 194 -15.41 -12.55 2.56
C GLN A 194 -14.47 -12.54 1.35
N ILE A 195 -15.06 -12.58 0.16
CA ILE A 195 -14.35 -12.39 -1.11
C ILE A 195 -15.02 -11.20 -1.82
N ASP A 196 -14.25 -10.19 -2.15
CA ASP A 196 -14.73 -8.91 -2.67
C ASP A 196 -15.86 -8.35 -1.79
N ALA A 197 -16.90 -7.75 -2.37
CA ALA A 197 -18.03 -7.18 -1.64
C ALA A 197 -19.05 -8.20 -1.09
N THR A 198 -18.79 -9.52 -1.15
CA THR A 198 -19.80 -10.53 -0.77
C THR A 198 -19.24 -11.61 0.17
N PRO A 199 -19.97 -11.95 1.26
CA PRO A 199 -19.56 -13.02 2.17
C PRO A 199 -19.45 -14.39 1.51
N VAL A 200 -18.55 -15.22 2.06
CA VAL A 200 -18.47 -16.64 1.77
C VAL A 200 -19.52 -17.36 2.62
N LYS A 201 -20.63 -17.71 1.97
CA LYS A 201 -21.55 -18.72 2.49
C LYS A 201 -20.91 -20.11 2.42
#